data_AF-A0AA97B2S4-F1
#
_entry.id   AF-A0AA97B2S4-F1
#
_cell.length_a   1.000
_cell.length_b   1.000
_cell.length_c   1.000
_cell.angle_alpha   90.00
_cell.angle_beta   90.00
_cell.angle_gamma   90.00
#
_symmetry.space_group_name_H-M   'P 1'
#
loop_
_entity.id
_entity.type
_entity.pdbx_description
1 polymer ?
#
loop_
_entity_poly.entity_id
_entity_poly.type
_entity_poly.pdbx_seq_one_letter_code
_entity_poly.pdbx_strand_id
1 'polypeptide(L)' 'MGAEAFERFRLRVLEDVTLQDALRETPDTAAFVARAIELGAAHDCHFAAEDIHEALRTARRVWRERWI' A
#
# COMPACT_ATOMS: atom_id res chain seq x y z
N MET A 1 9.17 4.81 11.96
CA MET A 1 8.98 3.35 12.08
C MET A 1 7.87 2.81 11.16
N GLY A 2 6.85 3.58 10.78
CA GLY A 2 5.80 3.15 9.83
C GLY A 2 6.30 2.90 8.40
N ALA A 3 7.15 3.77 7.86
CA ALA A 3 7.69 3.64 6.50
C ALA A 3 8.45 2.32 6.24
N GLU A 4 9.18 1.81 7.24
CA GLU A 4 9.94 0.57 7.12
C GLU A 4 9.04 -0.68 7.16
N ALA A 5 8.00 -0.66 7.99
CA ALA A 5 6.97 -1.69 8.02
C ALA A 5 6.14 -1.71 6.73
N PHE A 6 5.82 -0.52 6.19
CA PHE A 6 5.14 -0.38 4.91
C PHE A 6 5.98 -0.94 3.75
N GLU A 7 7.28 -0.69 3.72
CA GLU A 7 8.15 -1.21 2.66
C GLU A 7 8.28 -2.74 2.74
N ARG A 8 8.37 -3.32 3.94
CA ARG A 8 8.30 -4.78 4.13
C ARG A 8 6.98 -5.36 3.64
N PHE A 9 5.86 -4.70 3.94
CA PHE A 9 4.55 -5.10 3.43
C PHE A 9 4.50 -5.03 1.90
N ARG A 10 5.06 -3.98 1.28
CA ARG A 10 5.12 -3.88 -0.19
C ARG A 10 5.92 -5.01 -0.84
N LEU A 11 7.09 -5.34 -0.29
CA LEU A 11 7.87 -6.48 -0.76
C LEU A 11 7.07 -7.77 -0.64
N ARG A 12 6.40 -7.97 0.49
CA ARG A 12 5.55 -9.14 0.72
C ARG A 12 4.38 -9.23 -0.25
N VAL A 13 3.74 -8.10 -0.57
CA VAL A 13 2.68 -8.02 -1.59
C VAL A 13 3.23 -8.38 -2.97
N LEU A 14 4.45 -7.97 -3.32
CA LEU A 14 5.09 -8.41 -4.58
C LEU A 14 5.41 -9.92 -4.54
N GLU A 15 5.78 -10.41 -3.37
CA GLU A 15 5.99 -11.80 -2.93
C GLU A 15 4.80 -12.75 -3.20
N ASP A 16 3.62 -12.30 -2.78
CA ASP A 16 2.45 -13.14 -2.53
C ASP A 16 1.26 -12.72 -3.39
N VAL A 17 0.92 -13.57 -4.36
CA VAL A 17 -0.20 -13.34 -5.29
C VAL A 17 -1.55 -13.20 -4.59
N THR A 18 -1.73 -13.84 -3.42
CA THR A 18 -2.97 -13.78 -2.64
C THR A 18 -3.19 -12.37 -2.08
N LEU A 19 -2.11 -11.73 -1.64
CA LEU A 19 -2.15 -10.34 -1.16
C LEU A 19 -2.39 -9.37 -2.31
N GLN A 20 -1.83 -9.64 -3.49
CA GLN A 20 -2.09 -8.84 -4.68
C GLN A 20 -3.56 -8.91 -5.09
N ASP A 21 -4.15 -10.10 -5.09
CA ASP A 21 -5.54 -10.31 -5.47
C ASP A 21 -6.49 -9.63 -4.48
N ALA A 22 -6.27 -9.84 -3.17
CA ALA A 22 -7.06 -9.21 -2.11
C ALA A 22 -7.01 -7.67 -2.16
N LEU A 23 -5.88 -7.10 -2.59
CA LEU A 23 -5.76 -5.65 -2.81
C LEU A 23 -6.39 -5.21 -4.13
N ARG A 24 -6.32 -6.02 -5.18
CA ARG A 24 -6.90 -5.74 -6.50
C ARG A 24 -8.42 -5.80 -6.51
N GLU A 25 -9.02 -6.64 -5.66
CA GLU A 25 -10.48 -6.72 -5.50
C GLU A 25 -11.10 -5.49 -4.84
N THR A 26 -10.30 -4.52 -4.38
CA THR A 26 -10.82 -3.30 -3.75
C THR A 26 -11.27 -2.27 -4.81
N PRO A 27 -12.53 -1.80 -4.76
CA PRO A 27 -13.09 -0.94 -5.81
C PRO A 27 -12.64 0.52 -5.73
N ASP A 28 -12.29 0.99 -4.52
CA ASP A 28 -12.00 2.38 -4.23
C ASP A 28 -10.71 2.55 -3.43
N THR A 29 -10.09 3.73 -3.52
CA THR A 29 -8.83 4.02 -2.82
C THR A 29 -8.98 3.91 -1.29
N ALA A 30 -10.13 4.31 -0.74
CA ALA A 30 -10.38 4.17 0.69
C ALA A 30 -10.48 2.70 1.13
N ALA A 31 -11.13 1.86 0.31
CA ALA A 31 -11.23 0.42 0.55
C ALA A 31 -9.86 -0.26 0.42
N PHE A 32 -9.06 0.14 -0.58
CA PHE A 32 -7.67 -0.32 -0.74
C PHE A 32 -6.83 -0.01 0.50
N VAL A 33 -6.90 1.22 1.00
CA VAL A 33 -6.11 1.67 2.16
C VAL A 33 -6.52 0.91 3.42
N ALA A 34 -7.83 0.79 3.69
CA ALA A 34 -8.32 0.00 4.82
C ALA A 34 -7.85 -1.45 4.73
N ARG A 35 -7.99 -2.07 3.55
CA ARG A 35 -7.60 -3.46 3.32
C ARG A 35 -6.10 -3.69 3.46
N ALA A 36 -5.29 -2.77 2.96
CA ALA A 36 -3.84 -2.81 3.10
C ALA A 36 -3.39 -2.73 4.56
N ILE A 37 -4.05 -1.92 5.39
CA ILE A 37 -3.76 -1.84 6.83
C ILE A 37 -4.13 -3.14 7.54
N GLU A 38 -5.31 -3.70 7.25
CA GLU A 38 -5.74 -4.98 7.82
C GLU A 38 -4.76 -6.12 7.48
N LEU A 39 -4.38 -6.21 6.20
CA LEU A 39 -3.42 -7.21 5.73
C LEU A 39 -2.03 -6.97 6.34
N GLY A 40 -1.59 -5.71 6.42
CA GLY A 40 -0.34 -5.33 7.07
C GLY A 40 -0.29 -5.80 8.52
N ALA A 41 -1.33 -5.50 9.30
CA ALA A 41 -1.45 -5.91 10.70
C ALA A 41 -1.46 -7.45 10.85
N ALA A 42 -2.13 -8.17 9.95
CA ALA A 42 -2.13 -9.63 9.94
C ALA A 42 -0.73 -10.24 9.68
N HIS A 43 0.16 -9.48 9.04
CA HIS A 43 1.55 -9.86 8.72
C HIS A 43 2.60 -9.17 9.60
N ASP A 44 2.23 -8.69 10.80
CA ASP A 44 3.12 -8.00 11.75
C ASP A 44 3.72 -6.69 11.21
N CYS A 45 3.13 -6.13 10.16
CA CYS A 45 3.52 -4.87 9.55
C CYS A 45 2.56 -3.76 9.99
N HIS A 46 2.95 -3.00 11.01
CA HIS A 46 2.15 -1.88 11.53
C HIS A 46 2.52 -0.55 10.84
N PHE A 47 1.59 -0.04 10.03
CA PHE A 47 1.66 1.27 9.37
C PHE A 47 0.26 1.92 9.34
N ALA A 48 0.21 3.23 9.12
CA ALA A 48 -1.03 3.99 9.11
C ALA A 48 -1.55 4.23 7.68
N ALA A 49 -2.84 4.59 7.58
CA ALA A 49 -3.43 5.06 6.32
C ALA A 49 -2.65 6.24 5.72
N GLU A 50 -2.07 7.06 6.58
CA GLU A 50 -1.32 8.26 6.19
C GLU A 50 -0.04 7.90 5.42
N ASP A 51 0.68 6.85 5.83
CA ASP A 51 1.86 6.32 5.11
C ASP A 51 1.48 5.89 3.68
N ILE A 52 0.33 5.21 3.52
CA ILE A 52 -0.16 4.75 2.21
C ILE A 52 -0.59 5.95 1.35
N HIS A 53 -1.33 6.90 1.92
CA HIS A 53 -1.75 8.10 1.21
C HIS A 53 -0.56 8.98 0.78
N GLU A 54 0.49 9.07 1.59
CA GLU A 54 1.72 9.74 1.22
C GLU A 54 2.44 9.03 0.07
N ALA A 55 2.54 7.70 0.11
CA ALA A 55 3.09 6.90 -0.98
C ALA A 55 2.29 7.05 -2.28
N LEU A 56 0.96 7.01 -2.22
CA LEU A 56 0.08 7.24 -3.37
C LEU A 56 0.19 8.67 -3.92
N ARG A 57 0.27 9.68 -3.04
CA ARG A 57 0.47 11.08 -3.46
C ARG A 57 1.81 11.26 -4.17
N THR A 58 2.88 10.68 -3.63
CA THR A 58 4.22 10.70 -4.21
C THR A 58 4.24 9.97 -5.55
N ALA A 59 3.66 8.77 -5.63
CA ALA A 59 3.51 8.05 -6.89
C ALA A 59 2.74 8.88 -7.93
N ARG A 60 1.60 9.49 -7.55
CA ARG A 60 0.84 10.35 -8.45
C ARG A 60 1.58 11.63 -8.85
N ARG A 61 2.46 12.15 -8.02
CA ARG A 61 3.35 13.28 -8.37
C ARG A 61 4.40 12.85 -9.39
N VAL A 62 5.12 11.75 -9.12
CA VAL A 62 6.12 11.18 -10.03
C VAL A 62 5.49 10.81 -11.39
N TRP A 63 4.31 10.21 -11.40
CA TRP A 63 3.57 9.92 -12.64
C TRP A 63 3.11 11.18 -13.36
N ARG A 64 2.88 12.32 -12.70
CA ARG A 64 2.59 13.57 -13.41
C ARG A 64 3.86 14.22 -13.95
N GLU A 65 4.93 14.21 -13.16
CA GLU A 65 6.22 14.78 -13.53
C GLU A 65 6.92 13.98 -14.64
N ARG A 66 6.73 12.66 -14.71
CA ARG A 66 7.34 11.78 -15.72
C ARG A 66 6.62 11.81 -17.08
N TRP A 67 5.41 12.34 -17.14
CA TRP A 67 4.62 12.45 -18.36
C TRP A 67 4.60 13.88 -18.95
N ILE A 68 5.39 14.80 -18.38
CA ILE A 68 5.67 16.14 -18.91
C ILE A 68 7.04 16.12 -19.61
#